data_AF-A0A1G2G1D6-F1
#
_entry.id   AF-A0A1G2G1D6-F1
#
_cell.length_a   1.000
_cell.length_b   1.000
_cell.length_c   1.000
_cell.angle_alpha   90.00
_cell.angle_beta   90.00
_cell.angle_gamma   90.00
#
_symmetry.space_group_name_H-M   'P 1'
#
loop_
_entity.id
_entity.type
_entity.pdbx_description
1 polymer ?
#
loop_
_entity_poly.entity_id
_entity_poly.type
_entity_poly.pdbx_seq_one_letter_code
_entity_poly.pdbx_strand_id
1 'polypeptide(L)'
;MKGTSVFRKDGLIPVTVAVAISVFFVVAVVQGATTISSDISTGGTLAVTGASTLTGAVWASSTLQATGNVTHYGDFTVEGNTSLQQASSTNQTLSGNLWVNGFATTTGSSGNIATAGTLTVVGQTSLAQASSTNQTLSGSLWINGNATTTSAGAISTQSTLTVAGQTSLAQASSTNQTLSGNLWVNGFATTTAATGAIATQGSITQATTNTGTTTLAVGCIQTTATSTETPIRFQIGAASTTAGTTHGAAGAGFVVWSYGTCP
;
A
#
# COMPACT_ATOMS: atom_id res chain seq x y z
N MET A 1 8.85 -80.14 -70.20
CA MET A 1 7.70 -79.75 -69.37
C MET A 1 6.68 -79.06 -70.27
N LYS A 2 5.56 -79.72 -70.60
CA LYS A 2 4.50 -79.16 -71.46
C LYS A 2 3.68 -78.19 -70.61
N GLY A 3 3.76 -76.89 -70.90
CA GLY A 3 2.89 -75.89 -70.27
C GLY A 3 1.45 -76.13 -70.68
N THR A 4 0.59 -76.46 -69.72
CA THR A 4 -0.85 -76.49 -69.90
C THR A 4 -1.34 -75.06 -70.07
N SER A 5 -1.57 -74.63 -71.30
CA SER A 5 -2.20 -73.34 -71.61
C SER A 5 -3.68 -73.41 -71.21
N VAL A 6 -4.02 -72.75 -70.10
CA VAL A 6 -5.37 -72.70 -69.51
C VAL A 6 -6.29 -71.73 -70.27
N PHE A 7 -5.78 -70.92 -71.21
CA PHE A 7 -6.58 -69.92 -71.92
C PHE A 7 -6.80 -70.30 -73.39
N ARG A 8 -8.00 -70.82 -73.69
CA ARG A 8 -8.53 -70.83 -75.06
C ARG A 8 -8.91 -69.39 -75.44
N LYS A 9 -8.63 -68.99 -76.69
CA LYS A 9 -8.83 -67.62 -77.20
C LYS A 9 -10.28 -67.10 -77.02
N ASP A 10 -11.25 -68.02 -76.93
CA ASP A 10 -12.69 -67.71 -76.73
C ASP A 10 -13.13 -67.64 -75.25
N GLY A 11 -12.26 -67.99 -74.30
CA GLY A 11 -12.56 -67.97 -72.86
C GLY A 11 -12.10 -66.70 -72.13
N LEU A 12 -11.35 -65.82 -72.80
CA LEU A 12 -10.73 -64.64 -72.17
C LEU A 12 -11.76 -63.58 -71.75
N ILE A 13 -12.75 -63.32 -72.62
CA ILE A 13 -13.79 -62.31 -72.41
C ILE A 13 -14.69 -62.66 -71.21
N PRO A 14 -15.31 -63.87 -71.13
CA PRO A 14 -16.19 -64.21 -70.02
C PRO A 14 -15.46 -64.24 -68.66
N VAL A 15 -14.19 -64.67 -68.62
CA VAL A 15 -13.36 -64.65 -67.41
C VAL A 15 -13.11 -63.21 -66.94
N THR A 16 -12.77 -62.31 -67.86
CA THR A 16 -12.53 -60.89 -67.54
C THR A 16 -13.79 -60.21 -67.00
N VAL A 17 -14.96 -60.47 -67.61
CA VAL A 17 -16.25 -59.92 -67.16
C VAL A 17 -16.62 -60.45 -65.77
N ALA A 18 -16.41 -61.75 -65.50
CA ALA A 18 -16.69 -62.34 -64.20
C ALA A 18 -15.83 -61.74 -63.07
N VAL A 19 -14.54 -61.51 -63.33
CA VAL A 19 -13.63 -60.84 -62.37
C VAL A 19 -14.04 -59.38 -62.14
N ALA A 20 -14.44 -58.66 -63.20
CA ALA A 20 -14.91 -57.29 -63.05
C ALA A 20 -16.18 -57.23 -62.18
N ILE A 21 -17.17 -58.09 -62.47
CA ILE A 21 -18.41 -58.15 -61.69
C ILE A 21 -18.14 -58.52 -60.23
N SER A 22 -17.25 -59.47 -59.96
CA SER A 22 -16.94 -59.87 -58.58
C SER A 22 -16.26 -58.75 -57.79
N VAL A 23 -15.31 -58.03 -58.41
CA VAL A 23 -14.66 -56.87 -57.78
C VAL A 23 -15.67 -55.74 -57.54
N PHE A 24 -16.53 -55.42 -58.52
CA PHE A 24 -17.56 -54.39 -58.36
C PHE A 24 -18.56 -54.75 -57.24
N PHE A 25 -18.95 -56.01 -57.15
CA PHE A 25 -19.82 -56.48 -56.07
C PHE A 25 -19.16 -56.31 -54.70
N VAL A 26 -17.91 -56.74 -54.55
CA VAL A 26 -17.15 -56.57 -53.29
C VAL A 26 -17.00 -55.09 -52.94
N VAL A 27 -16.63 -54.25 -53.89
CA VAL A 27 -16.50 -52.80 -53.69
C VAL A 27 -17.83 -52.17 -53.27
N ALA A 28 -18.96 -52.57 -53.87
CA ALA A 28 -20.27 -52.06 -53.50
C ALA A 28 -20.68 -52.46 -52.06
N VAL A 29 -20.33 -53.67 -51.62
CA VAL A 29 -20.61 -54.16 -50.26
C VAL A 29 -19.71 -53.44 -49.23
N VAL A 30 -18.43 -53.22 -49.54
CA VAL A 30 -17.47 -52.58 -48.63
C VAL A 30 -17.68 -51.06 -48.53
N GLN A 31 -18.19 -50.40 -49.57
CA GLN A 31 -18.53 -48.97 -49.53
C GLN A 31 -19.74 -48.65 -48.64
N GLY A 32 -20.47 -49.66 -48.14
CA GLY A 32 -21.46 -49.51 -47.09
C GLY A 32 -20.84 -49.41 -45.67
N ALA A 33 -21.68 -49.55 -44.64
CA ALA A 33 -21.20 -49.67 -43.26
C ALA A 33 -20.44 -51.00 -43.10
N THR A 34 -19.11 -50.91 -43.08
CA THR A 34 -18.26 -52.08 -42.82
C THR A 34 -18.05 -52.23 -41.32
N THR A 35 -18.38 -53.41 -40.78
CA THR A 35 -18.03 -53.78 -39.40
C THR A 35 -16.80 -54.69 -39.42
N ILE A 36 -15.72 -54.28 -38.78
CA ILE A 36 -14.54 -55.11 -38.52
C ILE A 36 -14.66 -55.58 -37.07
N SER A 37 -14.76 -56.89 -36.86
CA SER A 37 -14.95 -57.49 -35.52
C SER A 37 -13.65 -57.79 -34.78
N SER A 38 -12.51 -57.30 -35.30
CA SER A 38 -11.17 -57.54 -34.80
C SER A 38 -10.36 -56.23 -34.80
N ASP A 39 -9.07 -56.34 -34.53
CA ASP A 39 -8.15 -55.20 -34.55
C ASP A 39 -7.91 -54.68 -35.96
N ILE A 40 -7.65 -53.37 -36.05
CA ILE A 40 -7.18 -52.68 -37.26
C ILE A 40 -5.74 -52.23 -37.00
N SER A 41 -4.79 -52.75 -37.77
CA SER A 41 -3.40 -52.32 -37.76
C SER A 41 -3.01 -51.76 -39.11
N THR A 42 -2.77 -50.45 -39.20
CA THR A 42 -2.31 -49.78 -40.42
C THR A 42 -0.80 -49.52 -40.35
N GLY A 43 -0.07 -49.79 -41.44
CA GLY A 43 1.35 -49.41 -41.55
C GLY A 43 1.60 -47.92 -41.82
N GLY A 44 0.52 -47.12 -41.92
CA GLY A 44 0.55 -45.69 -42.20
C GLY A 44 -0.64 -44.97 -41.55
N THR A 45 -0.89 -43.73 -41.98
CA THR A 45 -1.93 -42.86 -41.41
C THR A 45 -3.33 -43.41 -41.65
N LEU A 46 -4.12 -43.53 -40.59
CA LEU A 46 -5.57 -43.72 -40.66
C LEU A 46 -6.25 -42.34 -40.66
N ALA A 47 -6.88 -41.97 -41.77
CA ALA A 47 -7.71 -40.77 -41.84
C ALA A 47 -9.18 -41.14 -41.63
N VAL A 48 -9.83 -40.58 -40.61
CA VAL A 48 -11.28 -40.72 -40.39
C VAL A 48 -11.92 -39.36 -40.58
N THR A 49 -12.75 -39.22 -41.62
CA THR A 49 -13.41 -37.96 -41.98
C THR A 49 -14.75 -37.77 -41.27
N GLY A 50 -15.32 -38.85 -40.72
CA GLY A 50 -16.53 -38.84 -39.90
C GLY A 50 -16.25 -38.79 -38.40
N ALA A 51 -17.32 -38.73 -37.61
CA ALA A 51 -17.23 -38.85 -36.15
C ALA A 51 -16.71 -40.24 -35.77
N SER A 52 -15.77 -40.29 -34.83
CA SER A 52 -15.27 -41.53 -34.24
C SER A 52 -15.69 -41.61 -32.77
N THR A 53 -16.07 -42.79 -32.31
CA THR A 53 -16.29 -43.07 -30.88
C THR A 53 -15.35 -44.16 -30.44
N LEU A 54 -14.46 -43.85 -29.49
CA LEU A 54 -13.58 -44.81 -28.86
C LEU A 54 -14.09 -45.01 -27.43
N THR A 55 -14.50 -46.22 -27.09
CA THR A 55 -15.11 -46.54 -25.79
C THR A 55 -14.11 -47.01 -24.74
N GLY A 56 -12.86 -47.28 -25.15
CA GLY A 56 -11.76 -47.68 -24.28
C GLY A 56 -10.72 -46.59 -24.09
N ALA A 57 -9.60 -46.96 -23.47
CA ALA A 57 -8.45 -46.07 -23.31
C ALA A 57 -7.88 -45.67 -24.69
N VAL A 58 -7.51 -44.39 -24.81
CA VAL A 58 -6.84 -43.85 -26.00
C VAL A 58 -5.38 -43.59 -25.65
N TRP A 59 -4.47 -44.27 -26.34
CA TRP A 59 -3.02 -44.06 -26.19
C TRP A 59 -2.48 -43.37 -27.44
N ALA A 60 -2.07 -42.10 -27.30
CA ALA A 60 -1.32 -41.38 -28.33
C ALA A 60 0.16 -41.37 -27.93
N SER A 61 1.02 -42.06 -28.69
CA SER A 61 2.46 -42.15 -28.38
C SER A 61 3.25 -40.86 -28.62
N SER A 62 2.63 -39.87 -29.24
CA SER A 62 3.22 -38.56 -29.55
C SER A 62 2.22 -37.46 -29.20
N THR A 63 1.59 -36.83 -30.19
CA THR A 63 0.66 -35.71 -29.96
C THR A 63 -0.80 -36.14 -30.07
N LEU A 64 -1.64 -35.56 -29.21
CA LEU A 64 -3.09 -35.55 -29.36
C LEU A 64 -3.53 -34.10 -29.54
N GLN A 65 -4.04 -33.76 -30.71
CA GLN A 65 -4.58 -32.43 -31.00
C GLN A 65 -6.10 -32.49 -31.03
N ALA A 66 -6.75 -31.67 -30.22
CA ALA A 66 -8.18 -31.41 -30.31
C ALA A 66 -8.38 -29.93 -30.69
N THR A 67 -9.13 -29.69 -31.77
CA THR A 67 -9.46 -28.33 -32.24
C THR A 67 -10.72 -27.77 -31.61
N GLY A 68 -11.55 -28.63 -31.01
CA GLY A 68 -12.74 -28.25 -30.24
C GLY A 68 -12.52 -28.34 -28.73
N ASN A 69 -13.63 -28.30 -27.98
CA ASN A 69 -13.60 -28.44 -26.53
C ASN A 69 -13.19 -29.86 -26.13
N VAL A 70 -12.36 -29.97 -25.09
CA VAL A 70 -12.02 -31.25 -24.45
C VAL A 70 -12.61 -31.24 -23.05
N THR A 71 -13.50 -32.19 -22.77
CA THR A 71 -14.09 -32.39 -21.44
C THR A 71 -13.52 -33.68 -20.85
N HIS A 72 -12.90 -33.60 -19.68
CA HIS A 72 -12.47 -34.76 -18.90
C HIS A 72 -13.43 -34.93 -17.72
N TYR A 73 -14.01 -36.12 -17.55
CA TYR A 73 -14.95 -36.42 -16.46
C TYR A 73 -14.25 -36.88 -15.16
N GLY A 74 -12.92 -37.03 -15.20
CA GLY A 74 -12.08 -37.34 -14.04
C GLY A 74 -10.86 -36.42 -14.00
N ASP A 75 -9.83 -36.84 -13.28
CA ASP A 75 -8.61 -36.06 -13.14
C ASP A 75 -7.87 -35.91 -14.47
N PHE A 76 -7.42 -34.69 -14.76
CA PHE A 76 -6.50 -34.40 -15.86
C PHE A 76 -5.11 -34.15 -15.29
N THR A 77 -4.26 -35.17 -15.35
CA THR A 77 -2.86 -35.08 -14.93
C THR A 77 -1.97 -34.77 -16.13
N VAL A 78 -1.13 -33.74 -16.01
CA VAL A 78 -0.10 -33.41 -17.00
C VAL A 78 1.25 -33.43 -16.29
N GLU A 79 2.12 -34.36 -16.68
CA GLU A 79 3.48 -34.47 -16.12
C GLU A 79 4.44 -33.40 -16.69
N GLY A 80 4.09 -32.80 -17.83
CA GLY A 80 4.84 -31.73 -18.47
C GLY A 80 4.27 -30.33 -18.24
N ASN A 81 4.82 -29.35 -18.97
CA ASN A 81 4.31 -27.98 -18.93
C ASN A 81 2.92 -27.89 -19.55
N THR A 82 2.00 -27.22 -18.86
CA THR A 82 0.69 -26.83 -19.40
C THR A 82 0.72 -25.35 -19.77
N SER A 83 0.28 -24.99 -20.98
CA SER A 83 0.04 -23.60 -21.39
C SER A 83 -1.45 -23.37 -21.60
N LEU A 84 -2.04 -22.50 -20.78
CA LEU A 84 -3.45 -22.14 -20.85
C LEU A 84 -3.56 -20.66 -21.24
N GLN A 85 -3.82 -20.37 -22.51
CA GLN A 85 -3.88 -18.97 -22.99
C GLN A 85 -5.11 -18.21 -22.49
N GLN A 86 -6.18 -18.93 -22.11
CA GLN A 86 -7.41 -18.37 -21.54
C GLN A 86 -8.04 -19.36 -20.55
N ALA A 87 -7.28 -19.83 -19.55
CA ALA A 87 -7.92 -20.46 -18.40
C ALA A 87 -8.88 -19.42 -17.81
N SER A 88 -10.19 -19.66 -17.90
CA SER A 88 -11.19 -18.76 -17.35
C SER A 88 -10.82 -18.44 -15.90
N SER A 89 -10.56 -17.16 -15.64
CA SER A 89 -10.06 -16.63 -14.37
C SER A 89 -11.11 -16.64 -13.26
N THR A 90 -12.32 -17.13 -13.53
CA THR A 90 -13.42 -17.04 -12.57
C THR A 90 -13.34 -18.11 -11.48
N ASN A 91 -12.87 -19.34 -11.78
CA ASN A 91 -13.00 -20.48 -10.86
C ASN A 91 -11.78 -21.43 -10.82
N GLN A 92 -10.56 -20.91 -10.88
CA GLN A 92 -9.38 -21.75 -10.59
C GLN A 92 -9.29 -21.99 -9.08
N THR A 93 -9.72 -23.17 -8.62
CA THR A 93 -9.55 -23.60 -7.22
C THR A 93 -8.35 -24.53 -7.13
N LEU A 94 -7.32 -24.13 -6.37
CA LEU A 94 -6.20 -25.00 -6.06
C LEU A 94 -6.37 -25.51 -4.62
N SER A 95 -6.38 -26.83 -4.44
CA SER A 95 -6.33 -27.44 -3.10
C SER A 95 -4.93 -27.37 -2.46
N GLY A 96 -3.92 -26.99 -3.23
CA GLY A 96 -2.53 -26.89 -2.81
C GLY A 96 -1.93 -25.52 -3.09
N ASN A 97 -0.60 -25.46 -3.07
CA ASN A 97 0.14 -24.22 -3.28
C ASN A 97 0.21 -23.83 -4.77
N LEU A 98 0.13 -22.54 -5.06
CA LEU A 98 0.53 -21.98 -6.35
C LEU A 98 1.99 -21.50 -6.27
N TRP A 99 2.90 -22.16 -6.97
CA TRP A 99 4.29 -21.71 -7.10
C TRP A 99 4.46 -20.92 -8.40
N VAL A 100 4.85 -19.65 -8.29
CA VAL A 100 5.09 -18.76 -9.44
C VAL A 100 6.57 -18.39 -9.47
N ASN A 101 7.33 -18.93 -10.43
CA ASN A 101 8.76 -18.62 -10.63
C ASN A 101 9.00 -17.30 -11.41
N GLY A 102 7.94 -16.52 -11.64
CA GLY A 102 7.95 -15.27 -12.38
C GLY A 102 7.01 -14.23 -11.76
N PHE A 103 6.40 -13.39 -12.59
CA PHE A 103 5.45 -12.40 -12.10
C PHE A 103 4.07 -13.00 -11.88
N ALA A 104 3.46 -12.67 -10.74
CA ALA A 104 2.03 -12.84 -10.51
C ALA A 104 1.37 -11.45 -10.58
N THR A 105 0.47 -11.25 -11.54
CA THR A 105 -0.21 -9.96 -11.76
C THR A 105 -1.72 -10.14 -11.64
N THR A 106 -2.36 -9.33 -10.80
CA THR A 106 -3.83 -9.26 -10.67
C THR A 106 -4.34 -8.02 -11.40
N THR A 107 -5.12 -8.20 -12.48
CA THR A 107 -5.61 -7.10 -13.34
C THR A 107 -7.14 -6.89 -13.29
N GLY A 108 -7.85 -7.65 -12.46
CA GLY A 108 -9.31 -7.48 -12.30
C GLY A 108 -9.68 -6.07 -11.82
N SER A 109 -10.90 -5.62 -12.10
CA SER A 109 -11.39 -4.28 -11.71
C SER A 109 -11.29 -3.98 -10.22
N SER A 110 -11.21 -5.01 -9.37
CA SER A 110 -10.94 -4.90 -7.94
C SER A 110 -9.46 -5.13 -7.61
N GLY A 111 -8.73 -5.96 -8.37
CA GLY A 111 -7.29 -6.19 -8.22
C GLY A 111 -6.84 -6.67 -6.83
N ASN A 112 -7.78 -7.03 -5.94
CA ASN A 112 -7.49 -7.32 -4.55
C ASN A 112 -6.75 -8.66 -4.43
N ILE A 113 -5.69 -8.66 -3.62
CA ILE A 113 -5.10 -9.87 -3.05
C ILE A 113 -5.71 -10.04 -1.65
N ALA A 114 -6.64 -10.98 -1.50
CA ALA A 114 -7.18 -11.38 -0.20
C ALA A 114 -6.41 -12.61 0.30
N THR A 115 -5.74 -12.48 1.45
CA THR A 115 -5.06 -13.61 2.12
C THR A 115 -5.79 -13.93 3.42
N ALA A 116 -6.10 -15.20 3.66
CA ALA A 116 -6.67 -15.64 4.94
C ALA A 116 -5.61 -15.65 6.08
N GLY A 117 -4.33 -15.50 5.73
CA GLY A 117 -3.21 -15.44 6.66
C GLY A 117 -2.31 -14.22 6.40
N THR A 118 -1.04 -14.34 6.74
CA THR A 118 -0.06 -13.26 6.56
C THR A 118 0.47 -13.19 5.14
N LEU A 119 0.52 -11.99 4.55
CA LEU A 119 1.32 -11.71 3.37
C LEU A 119 2.74 -11.32 3.78
N THR A 120 3.72 -12.19 3.53
CA THR A 120 5.14 -11.86 3.73
C THR A 120 5.76 -11.42 2.41
N VAL A 121 6.29 -10.20 2.37
CA VAL A 121 7.05 -9.69 1.22
C VAL A 121 8.50 -9.50 1.63
N VAL A 122 9.41 -10.20 0.95
CA VAL A 122 10.86 -10.03 1.13
C VAL A 122 11.37 -9.15 -0.01
N GLY A 123 11.72 -7.90 0.31
CA GLY A 123 12.24 -6.94 -0.65
C GLY A 123 11.51 -5.58 -0.63
N GLN A 124 11.81 -4.74 -1.60
CA GLN A 124 11.16 -3.44 -1.79
C GLN A 124 9.68 -3.63 -2.14
N THR A 125 8.80 -2.91 -1.44
CA THR A 125 7.38 -2.87 -1.75
C THR A 125 7.01 -1.42 -2.06
N SER A 126 6.39 -1.17 -3.23
CA SER A 126 5.89 0.15 -3.61
C SER A 126 4.37 0.16 -3.53
N LEU A 127 3.83 0.99 -2.65
CA LEU A 127 2.39 1.16 -2.44
C LEU A 127 1.99 2.57 -2.89
N ALA A 128 1.51 2.70 -4.12
CA ALA A 128 0.95 3.97 -4.60
C ALA A 128 -0.47 4.13 -4.04
N GLN A 129 -0.73 5.25 -3.33
CA GLN A 129 -2.05 5.56 -2.75
C GLN A 129 -2.59 4.47 -1.82
N ALA A 130 -1.74 3.81 -1.04
CA ALA A 130 -2.20 2.95 0.04
C ALA A 130 -2.83 3.79 1.14
N SER A 131 -4.11 4.11 0.95
CA SER A 131 -4.98 4.63 1.97
C SER A 131 -5.61 3.43 2.67
N SER A 132 -5.00 2.98 3.76
CA SER A 132 -5.73 2.24 4.78
C SER A 132 -5.93 3.19 5.95
N THR A 133 -7.15 3.26 6.44
CA THR A 133 -7.50 4.04 7.62
C THR A 133 -6.71 3.57 8.85
N ASN A 134 -6.18 2.33 8.83
CA ASN A 134 -5.52 1.67 9.96
C ASN A 134 -4.27 0.87 9.52
N GLN A 135 -3.12 1.52 9.38
CA GLN A 135 -1.84 0.80 9.37
C GLN A 135 -1.38 0.57 10.81
N THR A 136 -1.12 -0.69 11.20
CA THR A 136 -0.45 -1.03 12.46
C THR A 136 0.90 -1.65 12.15
N LEU A 137 1.98 -1.01 12.58
CA LEU A 137 3.35 -1.52 12.44
C LEU A 137 3.84 -1.99 13.82
N SER A 138 4.39 -3.21 13.89
CA SER A 138 5.05 -3.71 15.11
C SER A 138 6.47 -3.17 15.28
N GLY A 139 6.99 -2.46 14.27
CA GLY A 139 8.32 -1.84 14.28
C GLY A 139 8.29 -0.39 13.81
N SER A 140 9.48 0.18 13.62
CA SER A 140 9.64 1.58 13.20
C SER A 140 9.17 1.80 11.75
N LEU A 141 8.53 2.96 11.50
CA LEU A 141 8.28 3.48 10.16
C LEU A 141 9.41 4.46 9.79
N TRP A 142 10.18 4.16 8.74
CA TRP A 142 11.19 5.08 8.20
C TRP A 142 10.65 5.77 6.93
N ILE A 143 10.72 7.11 6.89
CA ILE A 143 10.25 7.92 5.75
C ILE A 143 11.43 8.77 5.27
N ASN A 144 11.94 8.50 4.05
CA ASN A 144 13.05 9.25 3.44
C ASN A 144 12.62 10.61 2.83
N GLY A 145 11.35 10.98 2.98
CA GLY A 145 10.76 12.21 2.45
C GLY A 145 9.87 12.90 3.48
N ASN A 146 8.90 13.68 3.00
CA ASN A 146 7.96 14.34 3.89
C ASN A 146 6.88 13.36 4.40
N ALA A 147 6.63 13.38 5.70
CA ALA A 147 5.47 12.73 6.31
C ALA A 147 4.37 13.78 6.49
N THR A 148 3.31 13.74 5.68
CA THR A 148 2.16 14.64 5.81
C THR A 148 0.98 13.91 6.44
N THR A 149 0.47 14.41 7.56
CA THR A 149 -0.87 14.08 8.05
C THR A 149 -1.87 15.10 7.46
N THR A 150 -2.82 14.66 6.65
CA THR A 150 -3.89 15.52 6.10
C THR A 150 -5.15 15.42 6.98
N SER A 151 -5.84 16.55 7.21
CA SER A 151 -7.12 16.73 7.93
C SER A 151 -7.31 15.95 9.26
N ALA A 152 -7.30 16.67 10.38
CA ALA A 152 -7.57 16.17 11.75
C ALA A 152 -6.67 15.02 12.28
N GLY A 153 -5.73 14.50 11.48
CA GLY A 153 -4.78 13.48 11.93
C GLY A 153 -3.78 14.05 12.94
N ALA A 154 -4.01 13.78 14.22
CA ALA A 154 -3.06 14.09 15.28
C ALA A 154 -1.84 13.14 15.20
N ILE A 155 -0.63 13.68 15.38
CA ILE A 155 0.55 12.86 15.69
C ILE A 155 0.56 12.66 17.21
N SER A 156 0.22 11.46 17.66
CA SER A 156 0.35 11.06 19.06
C SER A 156 1.56 10.15 19.21
N THR A 157 2.57 10.61 19.95
CA THR A 157 3.72 9.80 20.35
C THR A 157 3.53 9.33 21.79
N GLN A 158 3.76 8.05 22.07
CA GLN A 158 3.74 7.55 23.45
C GLN A 158 4.95 8.02 24.28
N SER A 159 6.00 8.51 23.60
CA SER A 159 7.22 9.06 24.19
C SER A 159 7.53 10.41 23.54
N THR A 160 8.80 10.71 23.29
CA THR A 160 9.27 11.99 22.76
C THR A 160 9.15 12.11 21.24
N LEU A 161 8.85 13.31 20.76
CA LEU A 161 9.09 13.73 19.38
C LEU A 161 10.34 14.61 19.35
N THR A 162 11.38 14.17 18.65
CA THR A 162 12.60 14.97 18.42
C THR A 162 12.58 15.57 17.03
N VAL A 163 12.68 16.90 16.93
CA VAL A 163 12.76 17.63 15.66
C VAL A 163 14.09 18.37 15.61
N ALA A 164 14.96 18.02 14.66
CA ALA A 164 16.26 18.69 14.49
C ALA A 164 16.16 20.02 13.71
N GLY A 165 15.06 20.21 12.97
CA GLY A 165 14.78 21.42 12.19
C GLY A 165 13.87 22.42 12.92
N GLN A 166 13.50 23.48 12.21
CA GLN A 166 12.53 24.45 12.69
C GLN A 166 11.15 23.79 12.90
N THR A 167 10.52 24.08 14.03
CA THR A 167 9.14 23.68 14.32
C THR A 167 8.24 24.91 14.24
N SER A 168 7.18 24.86 13.43
CA SER A 168 6.14 25.90 13.39
C SER A 168 4.84 25.34 13.98
N LEU A 169 4.34 25.98 15.03
CA LEU A 169 3.13 25.59 15.74
C LEU A 169 2.12 26.74 15.67
N ALA A 170 1.09 26.61 14.84
CA ALA A 170 -0.01 27.55 14.82
C ALA A 170 -1.04 27.16 15.89
N GLN A 171 -1.36 28.08 16.82
CA GLN A 171 -2.36 27.88 17.88
C GLN A 171 -2.07 26.68 18.82
N ALA A 172 -0.80 26.39 19.11
CA ALA A 172 -0.48 25.39 20.12
C ALA A 172 -0.95 25.85 21.51
N SER A 173 -1.98 25.19 22.04
CA SER A 173 -2.34 25.26 23.45
C SER A 173 -1.58 24.17 24.21
N SER A 174 -0.48 24.54 24.83
CA SER A 174 0.29 23.65 25.69
C SER A 174 0.09 24.08 27.14
N THR A 175 -0.28 23.15 28.01
CA THR A 175 -0.45 23.42 29.45
C THR A 175 0.89 23.55 30.16
N ASN A 176 1.94 22.88 29.67
CA ASN A 176 3.30 22.91 30.20
C ASN A 176 4.32 22.92 29.04
N GLN A 177 5.01 24.04 28.82
CA GLN A 177 6.20 24.10 27.97
C GLN A 177 7.43 24.25 28.85
N THR A 178 8.42 23.37 28.69
CA THR A 178 9.74 23.51 29.31
C THR A 178 10.77 23.67 28.21
N LEU A 179 11.45 24.82 28.17
CA LEU A 179 12.53 25.09 27.23
C LEU A 179 13.86 25.13 28.00
N SER A 180 14.87 24.40 27.53
CA SER A 180 16.23 24.47 28.07
C SER A 180 17.04 25.66 27.53
N GLY A 181 16.48 26.38 26.55
CA GLY A 181 17.10 27.53 25.91
C GLY A 181 16.18 28.76 25.90
N ASN A 182 16.53 29.74 25.08
CA ASN A 182 15.78 30.99 24.99
C ASN A 182 14.45 30.79 24.25
N LEU A 183 13.40 31.48 24.70
CA LEU A 183 12.17 31.70 23.94
C LEU A 183 12.25 33.06 23.24
N TRP A 184 12.22 33.09 21.91
CA TRP A 184 12.16 34.33 21.14
C TRP A 184 10.73 34.59 20.66
N VAL A 185 10.20 35.79 20.94
CA VAL A 185 8.85 36.20 20.52
C VAL A 185 8.95 37.46 19.67
N ASN A 186 8.65 37.36 18.37
CA ASN A 186 8.64 38.51 17.44
C ASN A 186 7.33 39.33 17.47
N GLY A 187 6.37 38.90 18.30
CA GLY A 187 5.08 39.57 18.51
C GLY A 187 4.81 39.83 19.98
N PHE A 188 3.55 39.76 20.39
CA PHE A 188 3.17 39.91 21.79
C PHE A 188 3.36 38.60 22.55
N ALA A 189 4.01 38.69 23.73
CA ALA A 189 3.93 37.66 24.75
C ALA A 189 2.90 38.11 25.79
N THR A 190 1.79 37.39 25.92
CA THR A 190 0.71 37.70 26.86
C THR A 190 0.48 36.53 27.82
N THR A 191 0.46 36.79 29.11
CA THR A 191 -0.01 35.86 30.12
C THR A 191 -1.45 36.22 30.51
N THR A 192 -2.40 35.30 30.34
CA THR A 192 -3.85 35.57 30.56
C THR A 192 -4.45 34.79 31.72
N ALA A 193 -3.68 33.93 32.39
CA ALA A 193 -4.14 33.22 33.58
C ALA A 193 -4.41 34.19 34.73
N ALA A 194 -5.34 33.86 35.63
CA ALA A 194 -5.68 34.68 36.80
C ALA A 194 -4.47 35.03 37.70
N THR A 195 -3.40 34.24 37.64
CA THR A 195 -2.12 34.52 38.30
C THR A 195 -1.03 35.04 37.36
N GLY A 196 -1.17 34.92 36.03
CA GLY A 196 -0.40 35.55 34.95
C GLY A 196 1.11 35.78 35.11
N ALA A 197 1.77 35.10 36.04
CA ALA A 197 3.06 35.54 36.56
C ALA A 197 4.19 35.16 35.60
N ILE A 198 5.07 36.12 35.31
CA ILE A 198 6.37 35.84 34.71
C ILE A 198 7.37 35.71 35.87
N ALA A 199 7.61 34.48 36.31
CA ALA A 199 8.61 34.19 37.32
C ALA A 199 9.99 34.02 36.66
N THR A 200 10.93 34.94 36.90
CA THR A 200 12.31 34.84 36.43
C THR A 200 13.25 34.66 37.62
N GLN A 201 14.20 33.71 37.53
CA GLN A 201 15.28 33.60 38.53
C GLN A 201 16.33 34.72 38.39
N GLY A 202 16.40 35.36 37.21
CA GLY A 202 17.26 36.50 36.93
C GLY A 202 16.49 37.83 36.82
N SER A 203 17.20 38.86 36.41
CA SER A 203 16.61 40.18 36.14
C SER A 203 15.75 40.17 34.88
N ILE A 204 14.65 40.91 34.92
CA ILE A 204 13.95 41.33 33.70
C ILE A 204 14.71 42.55 33.17
N THR A 205 15.57 42.34 32.17
CA THR A 205 16.34 43.41 31.54
C THR A 205 15.72 43.77 30.20
N GLN A 206 15.31 45.02 30.03
CA GLN A 206 14.82 45.54 28.75
C GLN A 206 15.83 46.53 28.17
N ALA A 207 16.58 46.09 27.16
CA ALA A 207 17.46 46.96 26.39
C ALA A 207 16.66 47.59 25.24
N THR A 208 16.24 48.84 25.37
CA THR A 208 15.60 49.57 24.28
C THR A 208 16.67 50.16 23.36
N THR A 209 16.86 49.58 22.17
CA THR A 209 17.70 50.16 21.10
C THR A 209 16.92 51.06 20.14
N ASN A 210 15.61 51.19 20.29
CA ASN A 210 14.77 52.07 19.48
C ASN A 210 13.89 52.97 20.36
N THR A 211 13.53 54.13 19.83
CA THR A 211 12.67 55.21 20.37
C THR A 211 11.22 54.79 20.76
N GLY A 212 10.96 53.50 20.91
CA GLY A 212 9.66 52.97 21.33
C GLY A 212 9.35 53.31 22.78
N THR A 213 8.14 53.80 23.03
CA THR A 213 7.65 54.07 24.38
C THR A 213 7.56 52.76 25.15
N THR A 214 8.31 52.66 26.25
CA THR A 214 8.16 51.59 27.21
C THR A 214 7.16 52.03 28.27
N THR A 215 6.07 51.28 28.42
CA THR A 215 5.07 51.54 29.45
C THR A 215 5.00 50.35 30.39
N LEU A 216 5.51 50.52 31.62
CA LEU A 216 5.26 49.59 32.71
C LEU A 216 4.08 50.13 33.54
N ALA A 217 2.89 49.61 33.30
CA ALA A 217 1.69 49.96 34.07
C ALA A 217 1.52 48.96 35.22
N VAL A 218 2.08 49.29 36.38
CA VAL A 218 2.00 48.46 37.59
C VAL A 218 1.42 49.28 38.74
N GLY A 219 0.48 48.72 39.50
CA GLY A 219 -0.11 49.41 40.65
C GLY A 219 0.86 49.52 41.84
N CYS A 220 1.80 48.56 41.95
CA CYS A 220 2.79 48.51 43.02
C CYS A 220 3.92 47.56 42.63
N ILE A 221 5.16 47.90 42.98
CA ILE A 221 6.31 46.98 42.89
C ILE A 221 6.73 46.64 44.31
N GLN A 222 6.68 45.37 44.70
CA GLN A 222 7.23 44.92 45.98
C GLN A 222 8.61 44.30 45.75
N THR A 223 9.61 44.80 46.46
CA THR A 223 10.92 44.19 46.57
C THR A 223 11.03 43.52 47.92
N THR A 224 11.37 42.23 47.92
CA THR A 224 11.67 41.51 49.15
C THR A 224 13.19 41.33 49.16
N ALA A 225 13.89 42.12 49.97
CA ALA A 225 15.33 41.94 50.11
C ALA A 225 15.58 40.65 50.91
N THR A 226 16.53 39.83 50.47
CA THR A 226 16.91 38.58 51.15
C THR A 226 17.47 38.81 52.57
N SER A 227 17.77 40.07 52.92
CA SER A 227 18.40 40.48 54.18
C SER A 227 17.47 41.21 55.16
N THR A 228 16.19 41.46 54.82
CA THR A 228 15.23 42.12 55.73
C THR A 228 13.91 41.37 55.72
N GLU A 229 13.40 40.98 56.89
CA GLU A 229 12.10 40.30 57.03
C GLU A 229 10.91 41.17 56.57
N THR A 230 11.10 42.49 56.48
CA THR A 230 10.08 43.44 56.00
C THR A 230 10.25 43.74 54.51
N PRO A 231 9.24 43.45 53.66
CA PRO A 231 9.24 43.87 52.27
C PRO A 231 9.27 45.40 52.16
N ILE A 232 9.92 45.89 51.10
CA ILE A 232 9.88 47.30 50.70
C ILE A 232 8.98 47.37 49.47
N ARG A 233 8.07 48.34 49.42
CA ARG A 233 7.26 48.61 48.23
C ARG A 233 7.63 49.95 47.61
N PHE A 234 7.59 49.97 46.29
CA PHE A 234 7.73 51.11 45.42
C PHE A 234 6.37 51.40 44.77
N GLN A 235 5.81 52.57 45.10
CA GLN A 235 4.52 53.01 44.60
C GLN A 235 4.70 54.21 43.68
N ILE A 236 4.10 54.15 42.50
CA ILE A 236 4.04 55.25 41.53
C ILE A 236 2.61 55.83 41.58
N GLY A 237 2.45 57.01 42.15
CA GLY A 237 1.15 57.67 42.25
C GLY A 237 0.80 58.54 41.03
N ALA A 238 -0.50 58.70 40.76
CA ALA A 238 -0.98 59.71 39.82
C ALA A 238 -0.58 61.12 40.30
N ALA A 239 -0.13 61.98 39.38
CA ALA A 239 0.43 63.29 39.69
C ALA A 239 -0.51 64.15 40.56
N SER A 240 -0.09 64.40 41.80
CA SER A 240 -0.33 65.67 42.48
C SER A 240 1.01 66.40 42.50
N THR A 241 0.99 67.67 42.13
CA THR A 241 2.13 68.54 41.82
C THR A 241 3.36 68.33 42.73
N THR A 242 4.50 68.06 42.07
CA THR A 242 5.89 68.18 42.57
C THR A 242 6.45 66.96 43.31
N ALA A 243 7.22 66.14 42.60
CA ALA A 243 8.23 65.27 43.18
C ALA A 243 9.58 65.56 42.52
N GLY A 244 10.60 65.86 43.32
CA GLY A 244 11.96 66.12 42.84
C GLY A 244 12.64 64.81 42.46
N THR A 245 13.21 64.75 41.26
CA THR A 245 14.14 63.69 40.87
C THR A 245 15.57 64.21 40.96
N THR A 246 16.51 63.36 41.39
CA THR A 246 17.94 63.67 41.45
C THR A 246 18.63 63.70 40.07
N HIS A 247 17.92 63.44 38.96
CA HIS A 247 18.51 63.27 37.64
C HIS A 247 17.75 63.96 36.48
N GLY A 248 17.20 65.15 36.72
CA GLY A 248 17.10 66.23 35.71
C GLY A 248 16.48 65.89 34.35
N ALA A 249 15.19 65.50 34.30
CA ALA A 249 14.25 65.82 33.22
C ALA A 249 12.80 65.44 33.63
N ALA A 250 11.81 66.21 33.16
CA ALA A 250 10.46 66.24 33.70
C ALA A 250 9.60 64.98 33.45
N GLY A 251 9.10 64.41 34.55
CA GLY A 251 7.92 63.55 34.60
C GLY A 251 7.27 63.73 35.97
N ALA A 252 6.01 64.16 36.02
CA ALA A 252 5.30 64.44 37.27
C ALA A 252 4.71 63.15 37.87
N GLY A 253 5.17 62.76 39.07
CA GLY A 253 4.59 61.67 39.88
C GLY A 253 5.36 61.52 41.19
N PHE A 254 4.68 61.28 42.31
CA PHE A 254 5.34 61.01 43.59
C PHE A 254 5.80 59.54 43.63
N VAL A 255 7.08 59.35 43.92
CA VAL A 255 7.70 58.05 44.13
C VAL A 255 7.86 57.84 45.63
N VAL A 256 7.27 56.76 46.16
CA VAL A 256 7.39 56.42 47.59
C VAL A 256 8.06 55.06 47.74
N TRP A 257 9.09 55.05 48.57
CA TRP A 257 9.61 53.85 49.19
C TRP A 257 9.00 53.74 50.58
N SER A 258 8.28 52.66 50.86
CA SER A 258 7.71 52.40 52.19
C SER A 258 7.88 50.93 52.56
N TYR A 259 7.97 50.63 53.86
CA TYR A 259 7.90 49.26 54.33
C TYR A 259 6.46 48.73 54.21
N GLY A 260 6.31 47.45 53.87
CA GLY A 260 5.03 46.76 53.75
C GLY A 260 4.83 46.08 52.40
N THR A 261 3.71 45.37 52.25
CA THR A 261 3.38 44.62 51.05
C THR A 261 2.59 45.46 50.04
N CYS A 262 2.64 45.06 48.77
CA CYS A 262 1.67 45.52 47.79
C CYS A 262 0.24 45.05 48.19
N PRO A 263 -0.81 45.79 47.82
CA PRO A 263 -2.20 45.37 48.02
C PRO A 263 -2.52 44.07 47.27
#